data_AF-A0A382MEI8-F1
#
_entry.id   AF-A0A382MEI8-F1
#
_cell.length_a   1.000
_cell.length_b   1.000
_cell.length_c   1.000
_cell.angle_alpha   90.00
_cell.angle_beta   90.00
_cell.angle_gamma   90.00
#
_symmetry.space_group_name_H-M   'P 1'
#
loop_
_entity.id
_entity.type
_entity.pdbx_description
1 polymer ?
#
loop_
_entity_poly.entity_id
_entity_poly.type
_entity_poly.pdbx_seq_one_letter_code
_entity_poly.pdbx_strand_id
1 'polypeptide(L)'
;MSKKNKYQIWQGKRKRIKYHIVQKNVSNLPRLVIFRSNSNIYAQLIDDEKQTTLLSSSSIDINLKKSVEKASSKIEISKIVG
;
A
#
# COMPACT_ATOMS: atom_id res chain seq x y z
N MET A 1 19.55 16.01 -19.00
CA MET A 1 18.29 15.64 -18.28
C MET A 1 18.61 15.45 -16.80
N SER A 2 17.86 16.09 -15.90
CA SER A 2 18.03 15.89 -14.45
C SER A 2 17.76 14.43 -14.07
N LYS A 3 18.58 13.86 -13.18
CA LYS A 3 18.38 12.50 -12.65
C LYS A 3 17.04 12.46 -11.90
N LYS A 4 16.17 11.51 -12.28
CA LYS A 4 14.87 11.32 -11.61
C LYS A 4 15.08 10.90 -10.15
N ASN A 5 14.28 11.46 -9.24
CA ASN A 5 14.28 11.07 -7.83
C ASN A 5 13.72 9.64 -7.68
N LYS A 6 14.13 8.91 -6.63
CA LYS A 6 13.64 7.55 -6.28
C LYS A 6 12.11 7.48 -6.27
N TYR A 7 11.43 8.51 -5.76
CA TYR A 7 9.97 8.60 -5.77
C TYR A 7 9.38 8.59 -7.18
N GLN A 8 9.95 9.36 -8.11
CA GLN A 8 9.48 9.42 -9.51
C GLN A 8 9.66 8.06 -10.21
N ILE A 9 10.77 7.36 -9.94
CA ILE A 9 11.01 6.01 -10.46
C ILE A 9 9.97 5.02 -9.91
N TRP A 10 9.69 5.10 -8.61
CA TRP A 10 8.67 4.28 -7.97
C TRP A 10 7.27 4.52 -8.53
N GLN A 11 6.89 5.78 -8.76
CA GLN A 11 5.62 6.13 -9.38
C GLN A 11 5.44 5.49 -10.77
N GLY A 12 6.48 5.51 -11.60
CA GLY A 12 6.48 4.83 -12.90
C GLY A 12 6.27 3.32 -12.79
N LYS A 13 6.96 2.66 -11.84
CA LYS A 13 6.77 1.22 -11.57
C LYS A 13 5.36 0.91 -11.08
N ARG A 14 4.85 1.71 -10.12
CA ARG A 14 3.50 1.57 -9.57
C ARG A 14 2.44 1.68 -10.67
N LYS A 15 2.55 2.67 -11.57
CA LYS A 15 1.59 2.85 -12.67
C LYS A 15 1.61 1.65 -13.63
N ARG A 16 2.80 1.13 -13.96
CA ARG A 16 2.96 -0.06 -14.81
C ARG A 16 2.34 -1.30 -14.18
N ILE A 17 2.62 -1.55 -12.90
CA ILE A 17 2.06 -2.69 -12.16
C ILE A 17 0.55 -2.57 -12.05
N LYS A 18 0.02 -1.39 -11.71
CA LYS A 18 -1.43 -1.14 -11.67
C LYS A 18 -2.08 -1.50 -13.01
N TYR A 19 -1.52 -1.02 -14.12
CA TYR A 19 -2.04 -1.32 -15.46
C TYR A 19 -2.13 -2.83 -15.70
N HIS A 20 -1.06 -3.58 -15.43
CA HIS A 20 -1.08 -5.03 -15.63
C HIS A 20 -2.06 -5.77 -14.71
N ILE A 21 -2.18 -5.36 -13.44
CA ILE A 21 -3.12 -5.98 -12.50
C ILE A 21 -4.56 -5.77 -12.99
N VAL A 22 -4.92 -4.52 -13.32
CA VAL A 22 -6.28 -4.17 -13.76
C VAL A 22 -6.64 -4.90 -15.06
N GLN A 23 -5.72 -4.95 -16.04
CA GLN A 23 -5.97 -5.63 -17.31
C GLN A 23 -6.14 -7.15 -17.17
N LYS A 24 -5.51 -7.77 -16.17
CA LYS A 24 -5.62 -9.21 -15.90
C LYS A 24 -6.74 -9.56 -14.91
N ASN A 25 -7.46 -8.58 -14.39
CA ASN A 25 -8.45 -8.77 -13.34
C ASN A 25 -9.80 -9.25 -13.91
N VAL A 26 -9.86 -10.52 -14.32
CA VAL A 26 -11.05 -11.12 -14.95
C VAL A 26 -12.24 -11.23 -13.98
N SER A 27 -11.98 -11.42 -12.69
CA SER A 27 -13.00 -11.65 -11.65
C SER A 27 -13.37 -10.39 -10.85
N ASN A 28 -12.97 -9.21 -11.33
CA ASN A 28 -13.21 -7.93 -10.66
C ASN A 28 -12.81 -7.90 -9.17
N LEU A 29 -11.68 -8.54 -8.85
CA LEU A 29 -11.20 -8.61 -7.48
C LEU A 29 -10.64 -7.25 -7.04
N PRO A 30 -10.94 -6.78 -5.82
CA PRO A 30 -10.41 -5.51 -5.34
C PRO A 30 -8.88 -5.58 -5.23
N ARG A 31 -8.21 -4.50 -5.61
CA ARG A 31 -6.76 -4.40 -5.63
C ARG A 31 -6.21 -3.98 -4.27
N LEU A 32 -5.33 -4.79 -3.71
CA LEU A 32 -4.55 -4.43 -2.52
C LEU A 32 -3.41 -3.49 -2.91
N VAL A 33 -3.31 -2.38 -2.17
CA VAL A 33 -2.34 -1.32 -2.38
C VAL A 33 -1.52 -1.12 -1.13
N ILE A 34 -0.23 -1.43 -1.22
CA ILE A 34 0.71 -1.25 -0.12
C ILE A 34 1.62 -0.06 -0.43
N PHE A 35 1.77 0.83 0.56
CA PHE A 35 2.76 1.90 0.55
C PHE A 35 3.63 1.79 1.81
N ARG A 36 4.94 1.67 1.60
CA ARG A 36 5.93 1.61 2.68
C ARG A 36 6.80 2.85 2.63
N SER A 37 6.68 3.70 3.64
CA SER A 37 7.56 4.86 3.84
C SER A 37 8.80 4.45 4.65
N ASN A 38 9.60 5.43 5.07
CA ASN A 38 10.75 5.17 5.95
C ASN A 38 10.30 4.71 7.34
N SER A 39 9.27 5.34 7.91
CA SER A 39 8.74 5.04 9.25
C SER A 39 7.52 4.10 9.18
N ASN A 40 6.52 4.43 8.37
CA ASN A 40 5.19 3.85 8.43
C ASN A 40 4.86 2.91 7.26
N ILE A 41 3.84 2.06 7.46
CA ILE A 41 3.25 1.16 6.47
C ILE A 41 1.77 1.49 6.33
N TYR A 42 1.28 1.51 5.09
CA TYR A 42 -0.12 1.75 4.76
C TYR A 42 -0.59 0.67 3.77
N ALA A 43 -1.77 0.13 4.02
CA ALA A 43 -2.45 -0.84 3.18
C ALA A 43 -3.87 -0.36 2.89
N GLN A 44 -4.31 -0.50 1.64
CA GLN A 44 -5.66 -0.14 1.20
C GLN A 44 -6.19 -1.21 0.27
N LEU A 45 -7.46 -1.57 0.44
CA LEU A 45 -8.20 -2.43 -0.47
C LEU A 45 -9.11 -1.55 -1.33
N ILE A 46 -8.89 -1.53 -2.64
CA ILE A 46 -9.57 -0.60 -3.56
C ILE A 46 -10.36 -1.37 -4.60
N ASP A 47 -11.61 -0.99 -4.80
CA ASP A 47 -12.43 -1.37 -5.96
C ASP A 47 -12.08 -0.44 -7.12
N ASP A 48 -11.49 -0.98 -8.20
CA ASP A 48 -11.04 -0.19 -9.35
C ASP A 48 -12.18 0.22 -10.30
N GLU A 49 -13.34 -0.46 -10.28
CA GLU A 49 -14.52 -0.08 -11.07
C GLU A 49 -15.24 1.10 -10.44
N LYS A 50 -15.52 0.99 -9.14
CA LYS A 50 -16.20 2.05 -8.38
C LYS A 50 -15.24 3.17 -7.95
N GLN A 51 -13.94 2.94 -8.07
CA GLN A 51 -12.87 3.83 -7.61
C GLN A 51 -12.97 4.17 -6.11
N THR A 52 -13.51 3.24 -5.32
CA THR A 52 -13.74 3.40 -3.88
C THR A 52 -12.75 2.58 -3.07
N THR A 53 -12.22 3.14 -2.00
CA THR A 53 -11.47 2.39 -0.98
C THR A 53 -12.45 1.65 -0.09
N LEU A 54 -12.40 0.33 -0.09
CA LEU A 54 -13.27 -0.53 0.71
C LEU A 54 -12.77 -0.62 2.16
N LEU A 55 -11.46 -0.80 2.32
CA LEU A 55 -10.79 -0.94 3.62
C LEU A 55 -9.44 -0.21 3.58
N SER A 56 -9.04 0.31 4.73
CA SER A 56 -7.70 0.88 4.94
C SER A 56 -7.17 0.44 6.30
N SER A 57 -5.88 0.09 6.34
CA SER A 57 -5.15 -0.25 7.55
C SER A 57 -3.77 0.40 7.48
N SER A 58 -3.35 1.07 8.55
CA SER A 58 -2.06 1.74 8.62
C SER A 58 -1.40 1.61 9.99
N SER A 59 -0.08 1.70 10.02
CA SER A 59 0.68 1.70 11.27
C SER A 59 0.44 2.96 12.14
N ILE A 60 -0.27 3.97 11.61
CA ILE A 60 -0.64 5.20 12.32
C ILE A 60 -2.05 5.10 12.91
N ASP A 61 -2.84 4.12 12.51
CA ASP A 61 -4.23 4.01 12.96
C ASP A 61 -4.28 3.89 14.48
N ILE A 62 -5.19 4.66 15.09
CA ILE A 62 -5.29 4.80 16.55
C ILE A 62 -5.49 3.44 17.22
N ASN A 63 -6.28 2.57 16.58
CA ASN A 63 -6.57 1.22 17.07
C ASN A 63 -5.33 0.31 17.05
N LEU A 64 -4.39 0.54 16.12
CA LEU A 64 -3.18 -0.27 15.94
C LEU A 64 -1.94 0.33 16.60
N LYS A 65 -1.99 1.59 17.02
CA LYS A 65 -0.84 2.33 17.56
C LYS A 65 -0.18 1.62 18.75
N LYS A 66 -0.97 1.13 19.71
CA LYS A 66 -0.46 0.41 20.90
C LYS A 66 0.24 -0.90 20.55
N SER A 67 -0.22 -1.61 19.52
CA SER A 67 0.44 -2.83 19.03
C SER A 67 1.70 -2.51 18.25
N VAL A 68 1.69 -1.43 17.46
CA VAL A 68 2.84 -0.99 16.66
C VAL A 68 3.98 -0.48 17.55
N GLU A 69 3.67 0.23 18.64
CA GLU A 69 4.68 0.71 19.60
C GLU A 69 5.43 -0.44 20.31
N LYS A 70 4.79 -1.60 20.45
CA LYS A 70 5.41 -2.81 21.02
C LYS A 70 6.25 -3.59 20.01
N ALA A 71 6.13 -3.28 18.72
CA ALA A 71 6.86 -3.98 17.68
C ALA A 71 8.32 -3.50 17.62
N SER A 72 9.25 -4.45 17.62
CA SER A 72 10.69 -4.20 17.57
C SER A 72 11.18 -3.92 16.15
N SER A 73 10.48 -4.45 15.14
CA SER A 73 10.92 -4.43 13.75
C SER A 73 9.80 -4.06 12.78
N LYS A 74 10.19 -3.55 11.60
CA LYS A 74 9.24 -3.23 10.53
C LYS A 74 8.51 -4.45 9.97
N ILE A 75 9.08 -5.63 10.16
CA ILE A 75 8.48 -6.91 9.78
C ILE A 75 7.30 -7.19 10.71
N GLU A 76 7.46 -6.99 12.02
CA GLU A 76 6.38 -7.12 12.99
C GLU A 76 5.27 -6.08 12.75
N ILE A 77 5.64 -4.82 12.46
CA ILE A 77 4.67 -3.79 12.08
C ILE A 77 3.87 -4.22 10.84
N SER A 78 4.52 -4.84 9.84
CA SER A 78 3.82 -5.36 8.66
C SER A 78 2.81 -6.43 9.00
N LYS A 79 3.15 -7.36 9.91
CA LYS A 79 2.23 -8.40 10.38
C LYS A 79 1.00 -7.84 11.10
N ILE A 80 1.17 -6.71 11.79
CA ILE A 80 0.07 -6.03 12.51
C ILE A 80 -0.86 -5.31 11.53
N VAL A 81 -0.31 -4.65 10.50
CA VAL A 81 -1.09 -3.90 9.51
C VAL A 81 -1.87 -4.84 8.57
N GLY A 82 -1.30 -6.00 8.26
CA GLY A 82 -1.88 -7.01 7.35
C GLY A 82 -0.87 -7.51 6.33
#